data_AF-A0A386WGZ5-F1
#
_entry.id   AF-A0A386WGZ5-F1
#
_cell.length_a   1.000
_cell.length_b   1.000
_cell.length_c   1.000
_cell.angle_alpha   90.00
_cell.angle_beta   90.00
_cell.angle_gamma   90.00
#
_symmetry.space_group_name_H-M   'P 1'
#
loop_
_entity.id
_entity.type
_entity.pdbx_description
1 polymer ?
#
loop_
_entity_poly.entity_id
_entity_poly.type
_entity_poly.pdbx_seq_one_letter_code
_entity_poly.pdbx_strand_id
1 'polypeptide(L)'
;MSRYDWGKTHPGIERLERAVTERRDVVVKHPLYANLDTHDALVTFMEHHVFAVWDFMSLLKSLQRQLTCVTVPWIPTGPTGSRRLINDIVMVEESDELGDGYISHFELYVQGMTEAGADTTAVNKLVDLLRDGTPVTEALGAAGVPAASAAFAGTTWRIIETTPVHCQAAAFAFGREDLIPEMFTQVVAVNERSNRLNKFVDYLERHIEVDGEQHTPMAMQMLADLCGDDDTKWQECADTVNAALAARARLWDDILAAVKEGRPA
;
A
#
# COMPACT_ATOMS: atom_id res chain seq x y z
N MET A 1 9.68 -4.08 32.29
CA MET A 1 9.84 -4.77 31.00
C MET A 1 8.96 -4.05 30.00
N SER A 2 9.52 -3.54 28.90
CA SER A 2 8.70 -2.92 27.84
C SER A 2 7.68 -3.95 27.37
N ARG A 3 6.43 -3.54 27.10
CA ARG A 3 5.35 -4.44 26.64
C ARG A 3 5.62 -5.08 25.26
N TYR A 4 6.77 -4.79 24.65
CA TYR A 4 7.05 -5.01 23.23
C TYR A 4 8.50 -5.44 22.98
N ASP A 5 9.00 -6.40 23.75
CA ASP A 5 10.25 -7.10 23.40
C ASP A 5 9.94 -8.20 22.36
N TRP A 6 9.87 -7.81 21.09
CA TRP A 6 9.69 -8.74 19.96
C TRP A 6 11.04 -9.37 19.51
N GLY A 7 12.02 -9.39 20.43
CA GLY A 7 13.45 -9.62 20.19
C GLY A 7 13.91 -11.04 19.85
N LYS A 8 13.20 -11.77 18.97
CA LYS A 8 13.80 -12.94 18.30
C LYS A 8 13.42 -12.95 16.82
N THR A 9 14.36 -12.55 15.96
CA THR A 9 14.26 -12.75 14.52
C THR A 9 14.25 -14.26 14.24
N HIS A 10 13.10 -14.77 13.80
CA HIS A 10 13.01 -16.11 13.25
C HIS A 10 13.97 -16.20 12.04
N PRO A 11 14.80 -17.24 11.89
CA PRO A 11 15.79 -17.32 10.81
C PRO A 11 15.16 -17.32 9.41
N GLY A 12 13.86 -17.63 9.30
CA GLY A 12 13.08 -17.48 8.07
C GLY A 12 12.90 -16.03 7.62
N ILE A 13 12.83 -15.08 8.56
CA ILE A 13 12.74 -13.63 8.25
C ILE A 13 14.01 -13.18 7.54
N GLU A 14 15.18 -13.49 8.10
CA GLU A 14 16.48 -13.13 7.51
C GLU A 14 16.70 -13.79 6.14
N ARG A 15 16.13 -14.98 5.91
CA ARG A 15 16.15 -15.62 4.58
C ARG A 15 15.24 -14.88 3.60
N LEU A 16 14.02 -14.55 4.03
CA LEU A 16 13.04 -13.83 3.22
C LEU A 16 13.56 -12.44 2.83
N GLU A 17 14.07 -11.65 3.78
CA GLU A 17 14.67 -10.33 3.53
C GLU A 17 15.75 -10.40 2.45
N ARG A 18 16.70 -11.33 2.58
CA ARG A 18 17.75 -11.54 1.58
C ARG A 18 17.18 -11.95 0.22
N ALA A 19 16.16 -12.80 0.19
CA ALA A 19 15.54 -13.29 -1.05
C ALA A 19 14.77 -12.21 -1.82
N VAL A 20 14.36 -11.12 -1.16
CA VAL A 20 13.60 -10.04 -1.78
C VAL A 20 14.41 -8.74 -1.96
N THR A 21 15.60 -8.66 -1.36
CA THR A 21 16.46 -7.45 -1.35
C THR A 21 16.72 -6.90 -2.75
N GLU A 22 17.05 -7.75 -3.74
CA GLU A 22 17.35 -7.26 -5.09
C GLU A 22 16.15 -6.54 -5.73
N ARG A 23 14.94 -7.12 -5.61
CA ARG A 23 13.72 -6.51 -6.13
C ARG A 23 13.34 -5.27 -5.34
N ARG A 24 13.51 -5.32 -4.02
CA ARG A 24 13.31 -4.20 -3.11
C ARG A 24 14.17 -3.00 -3.50
N ASP A 25 15.43 -3.24 -3.86
CA ASP A 25 16.35 -2.18 -4.26
C ASP A 25 15.93 -1.47 -5.55
N VAL A 26 15.39 -2.21 -6.53
CA VAL A 26 14.85 -1.62 -7.78
C VAL A 26 13.69 -0.67 -7.47
N VAL A 27 12.83 -1.08 -6.54
CA VAL A 27 11.69 -0.32 -6.04
C VAL A 27 12.17 0.93 -5.30
N VAL A 28 13.04 0.78 -4.31
CA VAL A 28 13.44 1.87 -3.41
C VAL A 28 14.32 2.93 -4.09
N LYS A 29 15.11 2.52 -5.09
CA LYS A 29 16.02 3.42 -5.82
C LYS A 29 15.46 3.84 -7.18
N HIS A 30 14.14 3.72 -7.37
CA HIS A 30 13.52 3.94 -8.67
C HIS A 30 13.68 5.40 -9.13
N PRO A 31 14.05 5.67 -10.40
CA PRO A 31 14.27 7.03 -10.90
C PRO A 31 13.03 7.93 -10.90
N LEU A 32 11.84 7.36 -10.70
CA LEU A 32 10.60 8.12 -10.61
C LEU A 32 10.68 9.23 -9.57
N TYR A 33 11.20 8.93 -8.37
CA TYR A 33 11.17 9.88 -7.25
C TYR A 33 11.88 11.20 -7.59
N ALA A 34 13.03 11.13 -8.25
CA ALA A 34 13.76 12.31 -8.70
C ALA A 34 13.06 13.10 -9.83
N ASN A 35 12.04 12.53 -10.48
CA ASN A 35 11.25 13.17 -11.55
C ASN A 35 9.89 13.68 -11.05
N LEU A 36 9.63 13.65 -9.74
CA LEU A 36 8.43 14.22 -9.10
C LEU A 36 8.67 15.68 -8.66
N ASP A 37 9.43 16.45 -9.45
CA ASP A 37 9.97 17.78 -9.10
C ASP A 37 9.10 18.96 -9.59
N THR A 38 7.97 18.66 -10.23
CA THR A 38 7.00 19.65 -10.72
C THR A 38 5.58 19.30 -10.26
N HIS A 39 4.71 20.32 -10.25
CA HIS A 39 3.29 20.13 -9.91
C HIS A 39 2.63 19.12 -10.84
N ASP A 40 2.80 19.27 -12.17
CA ASP A 40 2.16 18.37 -13.15
C ASP A 40 2.67 16.93 -13.05
N ALA A 41 3.95 16.72 -12.72
CA ALA A 41 4.50 15.40 -12.45
C ALA A 41 3.81 14.75 -11.23
N LEU A 42 3.62 15.50 -10.15
CA LEU A 42 2.92 15.03 -8.96
C LEU A 42 1.45 14.75 -9.22
N VAL A 43 0.75 15.61 -9.97
CA VAL A 43 -0.65 15.35 -10.33
C VAL A 43 -0.77 14.07 -11.16
N THR A 44 0.13 13.87 -12.14
CA THR A 44 0.18 12.64 -12.95
C THR A 44 0.48 11.41 -12.08
N PHE A 45 1.41 11.53 -11.14
CA PHE A 45 1.68 10.47 -10.16
C PHE A 45 0.43 10.10 -9.37
N MET A 46 -0.31 11.09 -8.86
CA MET A 46 -1.49 10.86 -8.03
C MET A 46 -2.62 10.15 -8.80
N GLU A 47 -2.85 10.53 -10.05
CA GLU A 47 -3.87 9.90 -10.91
C GLU A 47 -3.61 8.42 -11.19
N HIS A 48 -2.34 8.01 -11.19
CA HIS A 48 -1.98 6.60 -11.34
C HIS A 48 -1.88 5.86 -10.00
N HIS A 49 -1.35 6.52 -8.96
CA HIS A 49 -1.02 5.91 -7.68
C HIS A 49 -2.25 5.69 -6.79
N VAL A 50 -3.31 6.48 -6.93
CA VAL A 50 -4.53 6.35 -6.12
C VAL A 50 -5.12 4.93 -6.12
N PHE A 51 -4.98 4.19 -7.21
CA PHE A 51 -5.46 2.80 -7.31
C PHE A 51 -4.65 1.83 -6.45
N ALA A 52 -3.37 2.13 -6.23
CA ALA A 52 -2.52 1.38 -5.31
C ALA A 52 -2.76 1.75 -3.84
N VAL A 53 -3.31 2.93 -3.57
CA VAL A 53 -3.82 3.30 -2.24
C VAL A 53 -5.12 2.53 -1.95
N TRP A 54 -6.00 2.44 -2.95
CA TRP A 54 -7.24 1.68 -2.85
C TRP A 54 -7.03 0.15 -2.73
N ASP A 55 -6.16 -0.43 -3.55
CA ASP A 55 -5.96 -1.89 -3.53
C ASP A 55 -5.25 -2.37 -2.24
N PHE A 56 -4.42 -1.52 -1.64
CA PHE A 56 -3.81 -1.74 -0.33
C PHE A 56 -4.86 -1.96 0.75
N MET A 57 -5.89 -1.11 0.79
CA MET A 57 -7.03 -1.30 1.70
C MET A 57 -7.71 -2.65 1.49
N SER A 58 -7.83 -3.10 0.24
CA SER A 58 -8.41 -4.41 -0.07
C SER A 58 -7.56 -5.57 0.45
N LEU A 59 -6.23 -5.49 0.34
CA LEU A 59 -5.31 -6.48 0.91
C LEU A 59 -5.38 -6.48 2.45
N LEU A 60 -5.40 -5.30 3.08
CA LEU A 60 -5.58 -5.15 4.52
C LEU A 60 -6.90 -5.78 5.00
N LYS A 61 -8.01 -5.54 4.28
CA LYS A 61 -9.31 -6.14 4.60
C LYS A 61 -9.33 -7.65 4.43
N SER A 62 -8.63 -8.20 3.43
CA SER A 62 -8.44 -9.64 3.31
C SER A 62 -7.76 -10.23 4.55
N LEU A 63 -6.69 -9.57 5.02
CA LEU A 63 -5.99 -9.98 6.24
C LEU A 63 -6.86 -9.80 7.49
N GLN A 64 -7.64 -8.73 7.59
CA GLN A 64 -8.59 -8.54 8.70
C GLN A 64 -9.59 -9.70 8.77
N ARG A 65 -10.15 -10.11 7.63
CA ARG A 65 -11.07 -11.25 7.57
C ARG A 65 -10.44 -12.57 7.99
N GLN A 66 -9.14 -12.77 7.70
CA GLN A 66 -8.44 -14.04 7.94
C GLN A 66 -7.76 -14.13 9.31
N LEU A 67 -7.28 -12.99 9.83
CA LEU A 67 -6.47 -12.92 11.05
C LEU A 67 -7.24 -12.30 12.24
N THR A 68 -8.45 -11.79 12.01
CA THR A 68 -9.34 -11.29 13.06
C THR A 68 -10.74 -11.91 12.91
N CYS A 69 -11.78 -11.27 13.43
CA CYS A 69 -13.17 -11.68 13.25
C CYS A 69 -14.02 -10.46 12.94
N VAL A 70 -14.60 -10.46 11.73
CA VAL A 70 -15.50 -9.41 11.23
C VAL A 70 -16.89 -9.95 10.91
N THR A 71 -17.24 -11.12 11.45
CA THR A 71 -18.52 -11.81 11.20
C THR A 71 -19.25 -12.07 12.51
N VAL A 72 -20.57 -12.34 12.43
CA VAL A 72 -21.40 -12.71 13.58
C VAL A 72 -21.83 -14.18 13.49
N PRO A 73 -21.81 -14.96 14.60
CA PRO A 73 -21.37 -14.58 15.94
C PRO A 73 -19.84 -14.37 16.02
N TRP A 74 -19.41 -13.45 16.90
CA TRP A 74 -18.00 -13.14 17.08
C TRP A 74 -17.26 -14.29 17.79
N ILE A 75 -16.14 -14.71 17.21
CA ILE A 75 -15.23 -15.73 17.76
C ILE A 75 -13.79 -15.26 17.54
N PRO A 76 -12.91 -15.29 18.55
CA PRO A 76 -11.51 -14.89 18.37
C PRO A 76 -10.76 -15.86 17.44
N THR A 77 -10.12 -15.32 16.39
CA THR A 77 -9.36 -16.08 15.38
C THR A 77 -7.88 -15.65 15.33
N GLY A 78 -6.98 -16.56 14.98
CA GLY A 78 -5.58 -16.26 14.67
C GLY A 78 -4.69 -15.89 15.87
N PRO A 79 -3.38 -15.71 15.64
CA PRO A 79 -2.43 -15.27 16.66
C PRO A 79 -2.81 -13.89 17.22
N THR A 80 -2.61 -13.69 18.53
CA THR A 80 -3.00 -12.44 19.22
C THR A 80 -2.21 -11.23 18.73
N GLY A 81 -0.91 -11.41 18.42
CA GLY A 81 -0.04 -10.37 17.87
C GLY A 81 -0.52 -9.91 16.49
N SER A 82 -0.76 -10.85 15.57
CA SER A 82 -1.31 -10.54 14.24
C SER A 82 -2.67 -9.87 14.32
N ARG A 83 -3.56 -10.33 15.22
CA ARG A 83 -4.87 -9.71 15.41
C ARG A 83 -4.76 -8.26 15.87
N ARG A 84 -3.85 -7.99 16.81
CA ARG A 84 -3.58 -6.64 17.31
C ARG A 84 -3.04 -5.76 16.18
N LEU A 85 -2.01 -6.23 15.47
CA LEU A 85 -1.41 -5.52 14.34
C LEU A 85 -2.45 -5.10 13.30
N ILE A 86 -3.25 -6.06 12.82
CA ILE A 86 -4.20 -5.81 11.75
C ILE A 86 -5.30 -4.85 12.19
N ASN A 87 -5.81 -4.97 13.43
CA ASN A 87 -6.80 -4.01 13.92
C ASN A 87 -6.21 -2.61 14.15
N ASP A 88 -4.96 -2.50 14.61
CA ASP A 88 -4.28 -1.21 14.78
C ASP A 88 -4.09 -0.52 13.43
N ILE A 89 -3.62 -1.25 12.42
CA ILE A 89 -3.45 -0.69 11.06
C ILE A 89 -4.82 -0.34 10.45
N VAL A 90 -5.86 -1.17 10.62
CA VAL A 90 -7.21 -0.83 10.13
C VAL A 90 -7.73 0.46 10.74
N MET A 91 -7.55 0.67 12.04
CA MET A 91 -8.00 1.89 12.70
C MET A 91 -7.35 3.14 12.08
N VAL A 92 -6.05 3.08 11.79
CA VAL A 92 -5.32 4.21 11.21
C VAL A 92 -5.67 4.39 9.73
N GLU A 93 -5.73 3.32 8.95
CA GLU A 93 -5.92 3.44 7.49
C GLU A 93 -7.37 3.72 7.09
N GLU A 94 -8.35 3.20 7.83
CA GLU A 94 -9.78 3.32 7.51
C GLU A 94 -10.47 4.49 8.24
N SER A 95 -9.93 4.93 9.39
CA SER A 95 -10.60 5.87 10.28
C SER A 95 -9.62 6.71 11.09
N ASP A 96 -8.58 7.23 10.44
CA ASP A 96 -7.56 8.03 11.10
C ASP A 96 -8.15 9.29 11.74
N GLU A 97 -7.54 9.75 12.83
CA GLU A 97 -7.87 11.03 13.43
C GLU A 97 -7.10 12.15 12.71
N LEU A 98 -7.83 13.10 12.11
CA LEU A 98 -7.25 14.24 11.42
C LEU A 98 -8.05 15.51 11.70
N GLY A 99 -7.39 16.50 12.31
CA GLY A 99 -8.04 17.73 12.77
C GLY A 99 -9.11 17.42 13.82
N ASP A 100 -10.35 17.86 13.58
CA ASP A 100 -11.48 17.67 14.50
C ASP A 100 -12.36 16.45 14.15
N GLY A 101 -11.91 15.56 13.25
CA GLY A 101 -12.72 14.45 12.74
C GLY A 101 -11.92 13.20 12.37
N TYR A 102 -12.59 12.30 11.64
CA TYR A 102 -12.02 11.03 11.19
C TYR A 102 -12.09 10.89 9.68
N ILE A 103 -11.06 10.29 9.08
CA ILE A 103 -10.95 10.10 7.63
C ILE A 103 -10.14 8.85 7.29
N SER A 104 -10.51 8.12 6.25
CA SER A 104 -9.62 7.07 5.72
C SER A 104 -8.45 7.68 4.95
N HIS A 105 -7.31 6.99 4.93
CA HIS A 105 -6.13 7.42 4.15
C HIS A 105 -6.43 7.48 2.65
N PHE A 106 -7.33 6.62 2.15
CA PHE A 106 -7.84 6.69 0.78
C PHE A 106 -8.65 7.97 0.52
N GLU A 107 -9.58 8.33 1.41
CA GLU A 107 -10.35 9.58 1.27
C GLU A 107 -9.44 10.80 1.37
N LEU A 108 -8.47 10.80 2.28
CA LEU A 108 -7.48 11.86 2.41
C LEU A 108 -6.67 12.02 1.12
N TYR A 109 -6.24 10.91 0.51
CA TYR A 109 -5.54 10.92 -0.77
C TYR A 109 -6.38 11.55 -1.89
N VAL A 110 -7.66 11.16 -2.01
CA VAL A 110 -8.58 11.70 -3.03
C VAL A 110 -8.90 13.19 -2.78
N GLN A 111 -8.97 13.63 -1.52
CA GLN A 111 -9.05 15.06 -1.20
C GLN A 111 -7.77 15.80 -1.60
N GLY A 112 -6.60 15.21 -1.37
CA GLY A 112 -5.32 15.73 -1.85
C GLY A 112 -5.27 15.85 -3.38
N MET A 113 -5.78 14.84 -4.10
CA MET A 113 -5.93 14.88 -5.56
C MET A 113 -6.77 16.07 -6.00
N THR A 114 -7.92 16.28 -5.34
CA THR A 114 -8.82 17.39 -5.65
C THR A 114 -8.16 18.75 -5.41
N GLU A 115 -7.43 18.91 -4.30
CA GLU A 115 -6.66 20.13 -4.00
C GLU A 115 -5.57 20.40 -5.05
N ALA A 116 -4.88 19.34 -5.47
CA ALA A 116 -3.83 19.41 -6.49
C ALA A 116 -4.38 19.72 -7.90
N GLY A 117 -5.67 19.51 -8.13
CA GLY A 117 -6.29 19.61 -9.46
C GLY A 117 -6.06 18.36 -10.33
N ALA A 118 -5.91 17.19 -9.70
CA ALA A 118 -5.90 15.90 -10.37
C ALA A 118 -7.31 15.50 -10.83
N ASP A 119 -7.38 14.77 -11.93
CA ASP A 119 -8.59 14.11 -12.40
C ASP A 119 -8.92 12.92 -11.48
N THR A 120 -10.03 13.02 -10.77
CA THR A 120 -10.55 11.96 -9.90
C THR A 120 -11.65 11.14 -10.56
N THR A 121 -11.97 11.39 -11.84
CA THR A 121 -13.09 10.75 -12.55
C THR A 121 -12.97 9.24 -12.55
N ALA A 122 -11.79 8.70 -12.90
CA ALA A 122 -11.57 7.26 -13.00
C ALA A 122 -11.70 6.56 -11.64
N VAL A 123 -11.11 7.13 -10.57
CA VAL A 123 -11.19 6.52 -9.23
C VAL A 123 -12.60 6.59 -8.65
N ASN A 124 -13.32 7.71 -8.84
CA ASN A 124 -14.71 7.82 -8.38
C ASN A 124 -15.61 6.83 -9.14
N LYS A 125 -15.45 6.74 -10.46
CA LYS A 125 -16.20 5.78 -11.28
C LYS A 125 -15.91 4.33 -10.89
N LEU A 126 -14.66 3.99 -10.57
CA LEU A 126 -14.29 2.67 -10.05
C LEU A 126 -15.08 2.36 -8.78
N VAL A 127 -15.06 3.26 -7.80
CA VAL A 127 -15.75 3.08 -6.52
C VAL A 127 -17.27 2.90 -6.73
N ASP A 128 -17.88 3.68 -7.62
CA ASP A 128 -19.31 3.56 -7.92
C ASP A 128 -19.66 2.22 -8.58
N LEU A 129 -18.87 1.76 -9.56
CA LEU A 129 -19.06 0.45 -10.18
C LEU A 129 -18.94 -0.70 -9.17
N LEU A 130 -18.01 -0.60 -8.23
CA LEU A 130 -17.84 -1.59 -7.16
C LEU A 130 -19.01 -1.58 -6.17
N ARG A 131 -19.55 -0.40 -5.84
CA ARG A 131 -20.77 -0.27 -5.01
C ARG A 131 -21.97 -0.95 -5.67
N ASP A 132 -22.05 -0.89 -7.00
CA ASP A 132 -23.08 -1.57 -7.79
C ASP A 132 -22.84 -3.08 -7.95
N GLY A 133 -21.76 -3.62 -7.39
CA GLY A 133 -21.43 -5.04 -7.40
C GLY A 133 -20.72 -5.53 -8.66
N THR A 134 -20.19 -4.61 -9.48
CA THR A 134 -19.38 -4.97 -10.65
C THR A 134 -18.10 -5.70 -10.20
N PRO A 135 -17.72 -6.85 -10.79
CA PRO A 135 -16.47 -7.52 -10.48
C PRO A 135 -15.25 -6.61 -10.67
N VAL A 136 -14.24 -6.72 -9.80
CA VAL A 136 -13.09 -5.78 -9.78
C VAL A 136 -12.39 -5.64 -11.12
N THR A 137 -12.11 -6.74 -11.82
CA THR A 137 -11.41 -6.70 -13.11
C THR A 137 -12.21 -5.98 -14.19
N GLU A 138 -13.54 -6.15 -14.19
CA GLU A 138 -14.45 -5.44 -15.09
C GLU A 138 -14.55 -3.96 -14.70
N ALA A 139 -14.66 -3.67 -13.41
CA ALA A 139 -14.78 -2.31 -12.89
C ALA A 139 -13.53 -1.46 -13.22
N LEU A 140 -12.32 -2.03 -13.11
CA LEU A 140 -11.07 -1.36 -13.48
C LEU A 140 -11.08 -0.92 -14.96
N GLY A 141 -11.50 -1.81 -15.87
CA GLY A 141 -11.59 -1.50 -17.29
C GLY A 141 -12.70 -0.48 -17.59
N ALA A 142 -13.89 -0.69 -17.05
CA ALA A 142 -15.05 0.18 -17.28
C ALA A 142 -14.85 1.59 -16.69
N ALA A 143 -14.11 1.72 -15.60
CA ALA A 143 -13.78 3.01 -14.98
C ALA A 143 -12.78 3.84 -15.79
N GLY A 144 -12.07 3.24 -16.74
CA GLY A 144 -10.99 3.90 -17.48
C GLY A 144 -9.73 4.08 -16.64
N VAL A 145 -9.45 3.15 -15.72
CA VAL A 145 -8.21 3.15 -14.93
C VAL A 145 -7.00 3.03 -15.87
N PRO A 146 -5.92 3.80 -15.65
CA PRO A 146 -4.70 3.67 -16.44
C PRO A 146 -4.23 2.21 -16.48
N ALA A 147 -3.82 1.73 -17.65
CA ALA A 147 -3.53 0.31 -17.87
C ALA A 147 -2.49 -0.25 -16.88
N ALA A 148 -1.46 0.55 -16.56
CA ALA A 148 -0.45 0.25 -15.55
C ALA A 148 -1.05 0.02 -14.16
N SER A 149 -1.90 0.96 -13.71
CA SER A 149 -2.58 0.91 -12.43
C SER A 149 -3.56 -0.25 -12.34
N ALA A 150 -4.29 -0.55 -13.43
CA ALA A 150 -5.18 -1.70 -13.50
C ALA A 150 -4.40 -3.03 -13.43
N ALA A 151 -3.26 -3.14 -14.10
CA ALA A 151 -2.39 -4.32 -14.05
C ALA A 151 -1.78 -4.52 -12.65
N PHE A 152 -1.40 -3.42 -11.99
CA PHE A 152 -0.93 -3.44 -10.61
C PHE A 152 -2.03 -3.94 -9.66
N ALA A 153 -3.21 -3.31 -9.69
CA ALA A 153 -4.36 -3.72 -8.88
C ALA A 153 -4.79 -5.17 -9.17
N GLY A 154 -4.72 -5.62 -10.43
CA GLY A 154 -4.97 -7.01 -10.81
C GLY A 154 -3.98 -7.99 -10.18
N THR A 155 -2.72 -7.58 -9.96
CA THR A 155 -1.74 -8.40 -9.22
C THR A 155 -2.14 -8.54 -7.76
N THR A 156 -2.54 -7.44 -7.11
CA THR A 156 -3.04 -7.45 -5.72
C THR A 156 -4.28 -8.33 -5.60
N TRP A 157 -5.21 -8.24 -6.55
CA TRP A 157 -6.43 -9.05 -6.53
C TRP A 157 -6.14 -10.55 -6.68
N ARG A 158 -5.21 -10.92 -7.57
CA ARG A 158 -4.73 -12.31 -7.67
C ARG A 158 -4.12 -12.79 -6.35
N ILE A 159 -3.32 -11.96 -5.67
CA ILE A 159 -2.76 -12.32 -4.35
C ILE A 159 -3.88 -12.60 -3.36
N ILE A 160 -4.87 -11.71 -3.25
CA ILE A 160 -6.03 -11.86 -2.36
C ILE A 160 -6.82 -13.14 -2.64
N GLU A 161 -7.07 -13.46 -3.92
CA GLU A 161 -7.95 -14.56 -4.30
C GLU A 161 -7.26 -15.93 -4.33
N THR A 162 -5.98 -16.00 -4.69
CA THR A 162 -5.32 -17.27 -5.03
C THR A 162 -4.21 -17.68 -4.08
N THR A 163 -3.76 -16.81 -3.17
CA THR A 163 -2.61 -17.12 -2.30
C THR A 163 -3.03 -17.38 -0.85
N PRO A 164 -2.31 -18.25 -0.13
CA PRO A 164 -2.58 -18.52 1.28
C PRO A 164 -2.25 -17.30 2.17
N VAL A 165 -2.78 -17.28 3.39
CA VAL A 165 -2.70 -16.13 4.31
C VAL A 165 -1.27 -15.66 4.59
N HIS A 166 -0.28 -16.56 4.67
CA HIS A 166 1.13 -16.18 4.89
C HIS A 166 1.72 -15.42 3.69
N CYS A 167 1.34 -15.76 2.46
CA CYS A 167 1.72 -15.03 1.26
C CYS A 167 1.09 -13.64 1.22
N GLN A 168 -0.21 -13.54 1.55
CA GLN A 168 -0.90 -12.25 1.63
C GLN A 168 -0.28 -11.36 2.72
N ALA A 169 0.04 -11.94 3.87
CA ALA A 169 0.72 -11.26 4.96
C ALA A 169 2.14 -10.81 4.56
N ALA A 170 2.87 -11.60 3.77
CA ALA A 170 4.19 -11.22 3.29
C ALA A 170 4.12 -10.10 2.26
N ALA A 171 3.19 -10.18 1.31
CA ALA A 171 2.92 -9.11 0.36
C ALA A 171 2.53 -7.80 1.06
N PHE A 172 1.75 -7.89 2.14
CA PHE A 172 1.40 -6.75 2.97
C PHE A 172 2.63 -6.21 3.72
N ALA A 173 3.36 -7.05 4.46
CA ALA A 173 4.49 -6.63 5.28
C ALA A 173 5.61 -5.96 4.46
N PHE A 174 5.92 -6.49 3.27
CA PHE A 174 6.96 -5.94 2.38
C PHE A 174 6.43 -4.98 1.32
N GLY A 175 5.11 -4.95 1.10
CA GLY A 175 4.46 -4.00 0.19
C GLY A 175 4.12 -2.66 0.85
N ARG A 176 4.14 -2.63 2.19
CA ARG A 176 4.02 -1.44 3.05
C ARG A 176 5.28 -0.62 3.15
N GLU A 177 6.34 -1.01 2.46
CA GLU A 177 7.63 -0.35 2.68
C GLU A 177 7.57 1.13 2.36
N ASP A 178 7.73 1.87 3.46
CA ASP A 178 8.07 3.26 3.67
C ASP A 178 7.90 4.15 2.44
N LEU A 179 7.00 5.13 2.56
CA LEU A 179 7.08 6.33 1.74
C LEU A 179 8.54 6.75 1.62
N ILE A 180 9.03 6.75 0.39
CA ILE A 180 10.45 6.95 0.16
C ILE A 180 10.74 8.38 0.59
N PRO A 181 11.68 8.60 1.54
CA PRO A 181 11.99 9.94 2.04
C PRO A 181 12.29 10.94 0.92
N GLU A 182 12.81 10.46 -0.20
CA GLU A 182 13.03 11.23 -1.43
C GLU A 182 11.72 11.75 -2.06
N MET A 183 10.69 10.91 -2.18
CA MET A 183 9.36 11.35 -2.65
C MET A 183 8.77 12.44 -1.74
N PHE A 184 8.83 12.23 -0.43
CA PHE A 184 8.34 13.22 0.54
C PHE A 184 9.07 14.56 0.39
N THR A 185 10.40 14.51 0.28
CA THR A 185 11.23 15.71 0.08
C THR A 185 10.82 16.48 -1.18
N GLN A 186 10.57 15.78 -2.29
CA GLN A 186 10.11 16.42 -3.53
C GLN A 186 8.72 17.05 -3.38
N VAL A 187 7.77 16.32 -2.78
CA VAL A 187 6.39 16.81 -2.57
C VAL A 187 6.38 18.08 -1.73
N VAL A 188 7.13 18.11 -0.61
CA VAL A 188 7.26 19.30 0.23
C VAL A 188 7.87 20.47 -0.56
N ALA A 189 8.96 20.24 -1.30
CA ALA A 189 9.62 21.28 -2.07
C ALA A 189 8.73 21.87 -3.18
N VAL A 190 7.87 21.07 -3.82
CA VAL A 190 6.89 21.55 -4.80
C VAL A 190 5.74 22.28 -4.11
N ASN A 191 5.29 21.80 -2.95
CA ASN A 191 4.22 22.44 -2.18
C ASN A 191 4.63 23.83 -1.68
N GLU A 192 5.87 24.02 -1.22
CA GLU A 192 6.38 25.34 -0.81
C GLU A 192 6.26 26.41 -1.91
N ARG A 193 6.22 26.00 -3.18
CA ARG A 193 6.10 26.90 -4.34
C ARG A 193 4.67 27.05 -4.83
N SER A 194 3.84 26.01 -4.70
CA SER A 194 2.49 25.96 -5.28
C SER A 194 1.37 26.19 -4.26
N ASN A 195 1.56 25.75 -3.02
CA ASN A 195 0.56 25.70 -1.94
C ASN A 195 -0.73 24.97 -2.34
N ARG A 196 -0.62 23.92 -3.15
CA ARG A 196 -1.73 23.13 -3.72
C ARG A 196 -1.67 21.64 -3.36
N LEU A 197 -0.77 21.26 -2.47
CA LEU A 197 -0.51 19.87 -2.11
C LEU A 197 -0.57 19.68 -0.59
N ASN A 198 -1.18 20.58 0.17
CA ASN A 198 -1.15 20.53 1.64
C ASN A 198 -1.75 19.24 2.17
N LYS A 199 -2.93 18.83 1.68
CA LYS A 199 -3.52 17.54 2.05
C LYS A 199 -2.70 16.33 1.62
N PHE A 200 -1.96 16.45 0.52
CA PHE A 200 -1.08 15.38 0.09
C PHE A 200 0.16 15.30 0.99
N VAL A 201 0.70 16.45 1.44
CA VAL A 201 1.72 16.50 2.48
C VAL A 201 1.19 15.88 3.78
N ASP A 202 0.00 16.26 4.24
CA ASP A 202 -0.64 15.68 5.43
C ASP A 202 -0.71 14.14 5.30
N TYR A 203 -1.20 13.63 4.16
CA TYR A 203 -1.24 12.18 3.88
C TYR A 203 0.12 11.51 4.05
N LEU A 204 1.18 12.12 3.53
CA LEU A 204 2.53 11.56 3.60
C LEU A 204 3.10 11.63 5.02
N GLU A 205 2.85 12.71 5.76
CA GLU A 205 3.28 12.86 7.16
C GLU A 205 2.66 11.76 8.04
N ARG A 206 1.37 11.45 7.85
CA ARG A 206 0.70 10.36 8.59
C ARG A 206 1.39 9.02 8.41
N HIS A 207 1.87 8.70 7.21
CA HIS A 207 2.58 7.44 6.95
C HIS A 207 3.99 7.42 7.55
N ILE A 208 4.64 8.57 7.74
CA ILE A 208 5.92 8.66 8.46
C ILE A 208 5.69 8.45 9.98
N GLU A 209 4.65 9.07 10.54
CA GLU A 209 4.33 8.98 11.97
C GLU A 209 3.84 7.59 12.40
N VAL A 210 3.12 6.90 11.52
CA VAL A 210 2.39 5.67 11.86
C VAL A 210 3.26 4.41 11.74
N ASP A 211 4.30 4.38 10.88
CA ASP A 211 4.81 3.10 10.40
C ASP A 211 6.16 2.61 10.97
N GLY A 212 7.03 3.48 11.47
CA GLY A 212 8.43 3.10 11.70
C GLY A 212 8.69 2.17 12.91
N GLU A 213 8.16 2.50 14.08
CA GLU A 213 8.72 1.93 15.33
C GLU A 213 8.03 0.65 15.83
N GLN A 214 6.77 0.42 15.46
CA GLN A 214 5.95 -0.65 16.06
C GLN A 214 5.38 -1.66 15.06
N HIS A 215 4.90 -1.20 13.91
CA HIS A 215 4.24 -2.09 12.95
C HIS A 215 5.21 -3.04 12.26
N THR A 216 6.42 -2.59 11.92
CA THR A 216 7.42 -3.43 11.25
C THR A 216 7.83 -4.65 12.09
N PRO A 217 8.24 -4.53 13.36
CA PRO A 217 8.51 -5.70 14.22
C PRO A 217 7.31 -6.65 14.35
N MET A 218 6.09 -6.10 14.49
CA MET A 218 4.88 -6.90 14.61
C MET A 218 4.52 -7.63 13.31
N ALA A 219 4.77 -7.02 12.15
CA ALA A 219 4.57 -7.62 10.84
C ALA A 219 5.53 -8.79 10.62
N MET A 220 6.81 -8.62 11.00
CA MET A 220 7.79 -9.71 10.94
C MET A 220 7.43 -10.86 11.89
N GLN A 221 6.98 -10.55 13.10
CA GLN A 221 6.48 -11.57 14.02
C GLN A 221 5.24 -12.30 13.46
N MET A 222 4.32 -11.58 12.81
CA MET A 222 3.17 -12.20 12.14
C MET A 222 3.61 -13.20 11.07
N LEU A 223 4.63 -12.90 10.28
CA LEU A 223 5.17 -13.86 9.32
C LEU A 223 5.80 -15.07 10.00
N ALA A 224 6.56 -14.86 11.07
CA ALA A 224 7.11 -15.96 11.85
C ALA A 224 6.01 -16.89 12.41
N ASP A 225 4.92 -16.33 12.94
CA ASP A 225 3.80 -17.09 13.49
C ASP A 225 3.04 -17.87 12.40
N LEU A 226 2.85 -17.29 11.22
CA LEU A 226 2.12 -17.92 10.11
C LEU A 226 2.94 -19.00 9.39
N CYS A 227 4.24 -18.77 9.23
CA CYS A 227 5.14 -19.68 8.53
C CYS A 227 5.68 -20.78 9.45
N GLY A 228 6.02 -20.47 10.71
CA GLY A 228 6.74 -21.37 11.60
C GLY A 228 8.03 -21.90 10.97
N ASP A 229 8.32 -23.19 11.19
CA ASP A 229 9.49 -23.89 10.63
C ASP A 229 9.26 -24.44 9.20
N ASP A 230 8.16 -24.08 8.53
CA ASP A 230 7.82 -24.59 7.20
C ASP A 230 8.54 -23.81 6.09
N ASP A 231 9.64 -24.37 5.57
CA ASP A 231 10.42 -23.79 4.49
C ASP A 231 9.62 -23.57 3.20
N THR A 232 8.56 -24.36 2.95
CA THR A 232 7.70 -24.17 1.78
C THR A 232 6.95 -22.84 1.90
N LYS A 233 6.39 -22.53 3.07
CA LYS A 233 5.69 -21.26 3.31
C LYS A 233 6.62 -20.07 3.16
N TRP A 234 7.85 -20.17 3.66
CA TRP A 234 8.86 -19.12 3.49
C TRP A 234 9.22 -18.88 2.02
N GLN A 235 9.34 -19.95 1.22
CA GLN A 235 9.57 -19.82 -0.21
C GLN A 235 8.37 -19.19 -0.93
N GLU A 236 7.14 -19.61 -0.61
CA GLU A 236 5.92 -19.02 -1.19
C GLU A 236 5.77 -17.53 -0.82
N CYS A 237 6.19 -17.12 0.39
CA CYS A 237 6.29 -15.72 0.78
C CYS A 237 7.29 -14.97 -0.11
N ALA A 238 8.50 -15.52 -0.32
CA ALA A 238 9.52 -14.89 -1.16
C ALA A 238 9.04 -14.72 -2.61
N ASP A 239 8.40 -15.74 -3.19
CA ASP A 239 7.86 -15.69 -4.54
C ASP A 239 6.76 -14.64 -4.66
N THR A 240 5.87 -14.57 -3.66
CA THR A 240 4.76 -13.59 -3.63
C THR A 240 5.28 -12.16 -3.50
N VAL A 241 6.23 -11.91 -2.59
CA VAL A 241 6.83 -10.58 -2.40
C VAL A 241 7.59 -10.15 -3.64
N ASN A 242 8.39 -11.02 -4.25
CA ASN A 242 9.10 -10.70 -5.48
C ASN A 242 8.13 -10.38 -6.63
N ALA A 243 7.00 -11.08 -6.74
CA ALA A 243 5.96 -10.78 -7.73
C ALA A 243 5.30 -9.41 -7.48
N ALA A 244 5.00 -9.08 -6.21
CA ALA A 244 4.43 -7.79 -5.83
C ALA A 244 5.39 -6.63 -6.10
N LEU A 245 6.67 -6.76 -5.70
CA LEU A 245 7.70 -5.75 -5.96
C LEU A 245 7.97 -5.57 -7.46
N ALA A 246 7.94 -6.65 -8.24
CA ALA A 246 8.06 -6.54 -9.69
C ALA A 246 6.86 -5.83 -10.33
N ALA A 247 5.64 -6.05 -9.83
CA ALA A 247 4.46 -5.31 -10.29
C ALA A 247 4.56 -3.82 -9.93
N ARG A 248 5.07 -3.53 -8.74
CA ARG A 248 5.30 -2.16 -8.27
C ARG A 248 6.36 -1.43 -9.12
N ALA A 249 7.48 -2.08 -9.42
CA ALA A 249 8.49 -1.54 -10.32
C ALA A 249 7.89 -1.16 -11.68
N ARG A 250 7.07 -2.04 -12.28
CA ARG A 250 6.37 -1.75 -13.54
C ARG A 250 5.42 -0.57 -13.44
N LEU A 251 4.66 -0.47 -12.33
CA LEU A 251 3.81 0.70 -12.09
C LEU A 251 4.63 1.99 -12.10
N TRP A 252 5.80 2.00 -11.47
CA TRP A 252 6.66 3.18 -11.47
C TRP A 252 7.32 3.47 -12.82
N ASP A 253 7.71 2.46 -13.58
CA ASP A 253 8.20 2.63 -14.95
C ASP A 253 7.15 3.35 -15.80
N ASP A 254 5.89 2.92 -15.72
CA ASP A 254 4.79 3.47 -16.50
C ASP A 254 4.40 4.89 -16.04
N ILE A 255 4.40 5.15 -14.73
CA ILE A 255 4.18 6.51 -14.20
C ILE A 255 5.31 7.44 -14.66
N LEU A 256 6.56 6.98 -14.62
CA LEU A 256 7.69 7.78 -15.09
C LEU A 256 7.59 8.10 -16.58
N ALA A 257 7.12 7.16 -17.39
CA ALA A 257 6.84 7.40 -18.81
C ALA A 257 5.77 8.49 -18.97
N ALA A 258 4.63 8.38 -18.26
CA ALA A 258 3.56 9.37 -18.30
C ALA A 258 4.01 10.77 -17.84
N VAL A 259 4.82 10.85 -16.78
CA VAL A 259 5.42 12.09 -16.29
C VAL A 259 6.33 12.74 -17.36
N LYS A 260 7.10 11.94 -18.10
CA LYS A 260 8.02 12.42 -19.15
C LYS A 260 7.33 12.81 -20.44
N GLU A 261 6.22 12.16 -20.80
CA GLU A 261 5.41 12.52 -21.96
C GLU A 261 4.73 13.89 -21.76
N GLY A 262 4.43 14.23 -20.50
CA GLY A 262 3.84 15.50 -20.11
C GLY A 262 2.34 15.57 -20.41
N ARG A 263 1.64 16.46 -19.70
CA ARG A 263 0.24 16.75 -20.01
C ARG A 263 0.17 17.58 -21.30
N PRO A 264 -0.72 17.26 -22.26
CA PRO A 264 -1.01 18.19 -23.34
C PRO A 264 -1.51 19.51 -22.76
N ALA A 265 -0.91 20.61 -23.23
CA ALA A 265 -1.23 21.98 -22.80
C ALA A 265 -2.65 22.42 -23.21
#